data_AF-A0A2P5VZJ4-F1
#
_entry.id   AF-A0A2P5VZJ4-F1
#
_cell.length_a   1.000
_cell.length_b   1.000
_cell.length_c   1.000
_cell.angle_alpha   90.00
_cell.angle_beta   90.00
_cell.angle_gamma   90.00
#
_symmetry.space_group_name_H-M   'P 1'
#
loop_
_entity.id
_entity.type
_entity.pdbx_description
1 polymer ?
#
loop_
_entity_poly.entity_id
_entity_poly.type
_entity_poly.pdbx_seq_one_letter_code
_entity_poly.pdbx_strand_id
1 'polypeptide(L)'
;MSSSSTALRDLQRDLENKANDLSKLQKGKPNRTLVLFIHYLLSKVSTEKQFCYFFPPDIAKSHQVRKKYTIQLGENELVLKELDLLNEDANVYKLIGPVLVKQDLAEANANVRKRIEYISAELKRLDSSLQDLEEKQHSKREAILKVQQRIQSLQAGKAKA
;
A
#
# COMPACT_ATOMS: atom_id res chain seq x y z
N MET A 1 -9.87 -3.06 10.82
CA MET A 1 -8.42 -2.98 10.53
C MET A 1 -7.72 -1.90 11.39
N SER A 2 -8.02 -1.83 12.70
CA SER A 2 -7.55 -0.75 13.59
C SER A 2 -6.32 -1.10 14.44
N SER A 3 -5.94 -2.38 14.49
CA SER A 3 -5.00 -2.90 15.49
C SER A 3 -3.52 -2.69 15.14
N SER A 4 -3.19 -2.54 13.85
CA SER A 4 -1.79 -2.44 13.39
C SER A 4 -1.14 -1.08 13.69
N SER A 5 -1.94 0.01 13.69
CA SER A 5 -1.45 1.36 14.01
C SER A 5 -1.09 1.50 15.48
N THR A 6 -1.90 0.94 16.39
CA THR A 6 -1.67 1.02 17.84
C THR A 6 -0.45 0.21 18.22
N ALA A 7 -0.34 -1.02 17.72
CA ALA A 7 0.82 -1.89 17.94
C ALA A 7 2.15 -1.25 17.50
N LEU A 8 2.16 -0.49 16.40
CA LEU A 8 3.34 0.24 15.95
C LEU A 8 3.71 1.43 16.85
N ARG A 9 2.72 2.15 17.39
CA ARG A 9 2.96 3.25 18.34
C ARG A 9 3.50 2.73 19.66
N ASP A 10 2.96 1.61 20.13
CA ASP A 10 3.41 0.97 21.37
C ASP A 10 4.85 0.44 21.21
N LEU A 11 5.16 -0.21 20.08
CA LEU A 11 6.52 -0.65 19.76
C LEU A 11 7.50 0.54 19.63
N GLN A 12 7.04 1.68 19.11
CA GLN A 12 7.86 2.89 18.99
C GLN A 12 8.18 3.50 20.36
N ARG A 13 7.17 3.56 21.24
CA ARG A 13 7.32 4.01 22.62
C ARG A 13 8.23 3.08 23.42
N ASP A 14 8.14 1.78 23.22
CA ASP A 14 9.02 0.80 23.87
C ASP A 14 10.47 0.95 23.40
N LEU A 15 10.70 1.21 22.11
CA LEU A 15 12.05 1.47 21.58
C LEU A 15 12.64 2.77 22.13
N GLU A 16 11.84 3.83 22.26
CA GLU A 16 12.27 5.11 22.86
C GLU A 16 12.60 4.97 24.35
N ASN A 17 11.77 4.26 25.10
CA ASN A 17 12.01 3.98 26.51
C ASN A 17 13.32 3.19 26.69
N LYS A 18 13.54 2.16 25.87
CA LYS A 18 14.77 1.35 25.90
C LYS A 18 16.01 2.16 25.52
N ALA A 19 15.90 3.07 24.56
CA ALA A 19 16.98 4.00 24.21
C ALA A 19 17.30 4.97 25.36
N ASN A 20 16.27 5.45 26.08
CA ASN A 20 16.43 6.31 27.24
C ASN A 20 17.03 5.60 28.45
N ASP A 21 16.74 4.32 28.65
CA ASP A 21 17.34 3.53 29.73
C ASP A 21 18.82 3.20 29.43
N LEU A 22 19.14 2.98 28.16
CA LEU A 22 20.52 2.78 27.70
C LEU A 22 21.38 4.06 27.82
N SER A 23 20.80 5.24 27.65
CA SER A 23 21.53 6.51 27.83
C SER A 23 21.89 6.73 29.31
N LYS A 24 21.04 6.29 30.24
CA LYS A 24 21.28 6.37 31.69
C LYS A 24 22.38 5.41 32.18
N LEU A 25 22.54 4.24 31.53
CA LEU A 25 23.60 3.26 31.83
C LEU A 25 24.99 3.68 31.31
N GLN A 26 25.07 4.73 30.49
CA GLN A 26 26.28 5.14 29.78
C GLN A 26 27.17 6.15 30.56
N LYS A 27 27.23 6.07 31.90
CA LYS A 27 28.11 6.92 32.74
C LYS A 27 29.61 6.56 32.67
N GLY A 28 30.01 5.55 31.90
CA GLY A 28 31.41 5.24 31.58
C GLY A 28 31.78 5.69 30.18
N LYS A 29 32.88 6.45 30.01
CA LYS A 29 33.28 7.13 28.76
C LYS A 29 33.24 6.16 27.56
N PRO A 30 32.24 6.27 26.68
CA PRO A 30 32.18 5.45 25.48
C PRO A 30 33.21 5.97 24.46
N ASN A 31 33.85 5.06 23.73
CA ASN A 31 34.72 5.41 22.60
C ASN A 31 33.96 6.37 21.65
N ARG A 32 34.42 7.62 21.51
CA ARG A 32 33.72 8.70 20.77
C ARG A 32 33.29 8.26 19.37
N THR A 33 34.14 7.48 18.70
CA THR A 33 33.87 6.95 17.35
C THR A 33 32.67 6.01 17.33
N LEU A 34 32.51 5.16 18.35
CA LEU A 34 31.39 4.23 18.46
C LEU A 34 30.07 4.95 18.77
N VAL A 35 30.11 6.01 19.58
CA VAL A 35 28.92 6.82 19.88
C VAL A 35 28.41 7.54 18.64
N LEU A 36 29.32 8.17 17.90
CA LEU A 36 28.97 8.83 16.63
C LEU A 36 28.39 7.84 15.63
N PHE A 37 28.93 6.62 15.57
CA PHE A 37 28.42 5.57 14.70
C PHE A 37 27.02 5.08 15.10
N ILE A 38 26.77 4.85 16.39
CA ILE A 38 25.44 4.48 16.89
C ILE A 38 24.42 5.60 16.64
N HIS A 39 24.81 6.86 16.86
CA HIS A 39 23.94 8.01 16.60
C HIS A 39 23.60 8.15 15.10
N TYR A 40 24.58 7.93 14.21
CA TYR A 40 24.36 7.87 12.76
C TYR A 40 23.38 6.76 12.37
N LEU A 41 23.54 5.55 12.92
CA LEU A 41 22.63 4.43 12.64
C LEU A 41 21.22 4.69 13.16
N LEU A 42 21.07 5.28 14.36
CA LEU A 42 19.76 5.65 14.92
C LEU A 42 19.07 6.73 14.08
N SER A 43 19.82 7.75 13.62
CA SER A 43 19.31 8.79 12.72
C SER A 43 18.84 8.20 11.37
N LYS A 44 19.61 7.26 10.81
CA LYS A 44 19.25 6.56 9.57
C LYS A 44 17.99 5.70 9.73
N VAL A 45 17.84 4.98 10.83
CA VAL A 45 16.61 4.22 11.12
C VAL A 45 15.41 5.14 11.29
N SER A 46 15.57 6.27 11.97
CA SER A 46 14.49 7.24 12.18
C SER A 46 13.97 7.81 10.86
N THR A 47 14.87 8.20 9.95
CA THR A 47 14.51 8.71 8.62
C THR A 47 13.87 7.65 7.71
N GLU A 48 14.40 6.43 7.67
CA GLU A 48 13.81 5.34 6.88
C GLU A 48 12.43 4.91 7.41
N LYS A 49 12.23 4.93 8.73
CA LYS A 49 10.90 4.71 9.35
C LYS A 49 9.90 5.79 8.93
N GLN A 50 10.30 7.06 8.96
CA GLN A 50 9.45 8.18 8.53
C GLN A 50 8.93 7.97 7.10
N PHE A 51 9.81 7.51 6.20
CA PHE A 51 9.44 7.20 4.81
C PHE A 51 8.45 6.02 4.71
N CYS A 52 8.61 4.99 5.56
CA CYS A 52 7.73 3.83 5.57
C CYS A 52 6.29 4.14 6.04
N TYR A 53 6.06 5.24 6.78
CA TYR A 53 4.72 5.69 7.19
C TYR A 53 3.88 6.24 6.04
N PHE A 54 4.49 6.60 4.91
CA PHE A 54 3.77 7.15 3.76
C PHE A 54 3.10 6.08 2.89
N PHE A 55 3.62 4.85 2.88
CA PHE A 55 3.09 3.76 2.06
C PHE A 55 1.68 3.25 2.44
N PRO A 56 1.33 3.04 3.73
CA PRO A 56 0.04 2.45 4.09
C PRO A 56 -1.19 3.26 3.62
N PRO A 57 -1.23 4.60 3.74
CA PRO A 57 -2.33 5.40 3.20
C PRO A 57 -2.50 5.26 1.68
N ASP A 58 -1.40 5.26 0.92
CA ASP A 58 -1.46 5.18 -0.54
C ASP A 58 -1.86 3.78 -1.02
N ILE A 59 -1.33 2.73 -0.40
CA ILE A 59 -1.74 1.34 -0.65
C ILE A 59 -3.24 1.17 -0.35
N ALA A 60 -3.73 1.72 0.77
CA ALA A 60 -5.15 1.65 1.11
C ALA A 60 -6.06 2.35 0.09
N LYS A 61 -5.67 3.55 -0.38
CA LYS A 61 -6.39 4.27 -1.45
C LYS A 61 -6.41 3.45 -2.74
N SER A 62 -5.26 2.92 -3.16
CA SER A 62 -5.16 2.09 -4.37
C SER A 62 -6.01 0.83 -4.29
N HIS A 63 -6.08 0.15 -3.14
CA HIS A 63 -7.01 -0.97 -2.95
C HIS A 63 -8.50 -0.56 -3.04
N GLN A 64 -8.86 0.62 -2.53
CA GLN A 64 -10.23 1.12 -2.64
C GLN A 64 -10.62 1.38 -4.10
N VAL A 65 -9.71 2.00 -4.86
CA VAL A 65 -9.89 2.25 -6.30
C VAL A 65 -9.98 0.92 -7.05
N ARG A 66 -9.11 -0.05 -6.77
CA ARG A 66 -9.16 -1.39 -7.37
C ARG A 66 -10.52 -2.05 -7.14
N LYS A 67 -11.00 -2.07 -5.89
CA LYS A 67 -12.32 -2.65 -5.54
C LYS A 67 -13.45 -2.04 -6.38
N LYS A 68 -13.45 -0.71 -6.54
CA LYS A 68 -14.44 -0.02 -7.36
C LYS A 68 -14.38 -0.48 -8.82
N TYR A 69 -13.19 -0.55 -9.41
CA TYR A 69 -13.04 -1.01 -10.80
C TYR A 69 -13.42 -2.49 -10.98
N THR A 70 -13.11 -3.36 -10.01
CA THR A 70 -13.53 -4.77 -10.05
C THR A 70 -15.04 -4.92 -10.09
N ILE A 71 -15.76 -4.15 -9.27
CA ILE A 71 -17.24 -4.15 -9.26
C ILE A 71 -17.77 -3.66 -10.61
N GLN A 72 -17.26 -2.53 -11.10
CA GLN A 72 -17.68 -1.97 -12.39
C GLN A 72 -17.40 -2.92 -13.56
N LEU A 73 -16.27 -3.63 -13.54
CA LEU A 73 -15.93 -4.62 -14.55
C LEU A 73 -16.98 -5.74 -14.56
N GLY A 74 -17.27 -6.32 -13.39
CA GLY A 74 -18.27 -7.39 -13.27
C GLY A 74 -19.67 -6.96 -13.68
N GLU A 75 -20.09 -5.74 -13.34
CA GLU A 75 -21.37 -5.18 -13.79
C GLU A 75 -21.43 -5.04 -15.32
N ASN A 76 -20.36 -4.55 -15.96
CA ASN A 76 -20.33 -4.40 -17.42
C ASN A 76 -20.26 -5.76 -18.13
N GLU A 77 -19.54 -6.74 -17.58
CA GLU A 77 -19.52 -8.11 -18.08
C GLU A 77 -20.90 -8.78 -17.98
N LEU A 78 -21.64 -8.51 -16.90
CA LEU A 78 -23.02 -8.98 -16.75
C LEU A 78 -23.91 -8.35 -17.83
N VAL A 79 -23.86 -7.02 -18.00
CA VAL A 79 -24.63 -6.32 -19.04
C VAL A 79 -24.31 -6.86 -20.43
N LEU A 80 -23.03 -7.14 -20.72
CA LEU A 80 -22.64 -7.73 -22.01
C LEU A 80 -23.29 -9.10 -22.22
N LYS A 81 -23.32 -9.95 -21.19
CA LYS A 81 -23.98 -11.26 -21.26
C LYS A 81 -25.48 -11.12 -21.49
N GLU A 82 -26.14 -10.18 -20.81
CA GLU A 82 -27.56 -9.91 -21.02
C GLU A 82 -27.83 -9.40 -22.45
N LEU A 83 -26.97 -8.54 -23.00
CA LEU A 83 -27.08 -8.06 -24.38
C LEU A 83 -26.88 -9.18 -25.40
N ASP A 84 -25.96 -10.11 -25.15
CA ASP A 84 -25.69 -11.26 -26.01
C ASP A 84 -26.88 -12.26 -26.02
N LEU A 85 -27.81 -12.18 -25.07
CA LEU A 85 -29.04 -13.00 -25.02
C LEU A 85 -30.23 -12.36 -25.75
N LEU A 86 -30.11 -11.10 -26.19
CA LEU A 86 -31.19 -10.41 -26.89
C LEU A 86 -31.29 -10.86 -28.36
N ASN A 87 -32.51 -10.89 -28.88
CA ASN A 87 -32.74 -11.08 -30.32
C ASN A 87 -32.21 -9.87 -31.11
N GLU A 88 -31.86 -10.08 -32.38
CA GLU A 88 -31.32 -9.03 -33.26
C GLU A 88 -32.28 -7.84 -33.47
N ASP A 89 -33.59 -8.05 -33.32
CA ASP A 89 -34.64 -7.04 -33.45
C ASP A 89 -35.03 -6.36 -32.12
N ALA A 90 -34.35 -6.70 -31.02
CA ALA A 90 -34.64 -6.14 -29.71
C ALA A 90 -34.37 -4.63 -29.66
N ASN A 91 -35.27 -3.90 -29.01
CA ASN A 91 -35.10 -2.47 -28.80
C ASN A 91 -34.25 -2.21 -27.55
N VAL A 92 -33.05 -1.64 -27.74
CA VAL A 92 -32.17 -1.21 -26.65
C VAL A 92 -32.28 0.29 -26.45
N TYR A 93 -32.26 0.74 -25.18
CA TYR A 93 -32.29 2.16 -24.83
C TYR A 93 -31.16 2.48 -23.85
N LYS A 94 -30.55 3.65 -24.03
CA LYS A 94 -29.52 4.21 -23.14
C LYS A 94 -30.09 5.38 -22.36
N LEU A 95 -29.94 5.35 -21.04
CA LEU A 95 -30.30 6.47 -20.17
C LEU A 95 -29.19 7.54 -20.19
N ILE A 96 -29.56 8.76 -20.55
CA ILE A 96 -28.69 9.95 -20.54
C ILE A 96 -29.42 11.04 -19.75
N GLY A 97 -28.99 11.26 -18.50
CA GLY A 97 -29.67 12.18 -17.59
C GLY A 97 -31.13 11.75 -17.39
N PRO A 98 -32.12 12.64 -17.61
CA PRO A 98 -33.54 12.29 -17.50
C PRO A 98 -34.14 11.63 -18.76
N VAL A 99 -33.35 11.38 -19.82
CA VAL A 99 -33.86 10.96 -21.14
C VAL A 99 -33.39 9.56 -21.51
N LEU A 100 -34.29 8.75 -22.10
CA LEU A 100 -33.96 7.47 -22.74
C LEU A 100 -33.79 7.65 -24.24
N VAL A 101 -32.64 7.25 -24.77
CA VAL A 101 -32.30 7.34 -26.20
C VAL A 101 -32.25 5.94 -26.77
N LYS A 102 -32.95 5.70 -27.89
CA LYS A 102 -32.91 4.42 -28.59
C LYS A 102 -31.51 4.18 -29.15
N GLN A 103 -30.97 2.99 -28.93
CA GLN A 103 -29.66 2.58 -29.39
C GLN A 103 -29.77 1.31 -30.24
N ASP A 104 -28.90 1.21 -31.24
CA ASP A 104 -28.68 -0.03 -31.96
C ASP A 104 -28.00 -1.08 -31.05
N LEU A 105 -28.41 -2.35 -31.19
CA LEU A 105 -27.89 -3.45 -30.37
C LEU A 105 -26.39 -3.67 -30.60
N ALA A 106 -25.92 -3.58 -31.85
CA ALA A 106 -24.50 -3.75 -32.16
C ALA A 106 -23.66 -2.58 -31.58
N GLU A 107 -24.18 -1.36 -31.64
CA GLU A 107 -23.53 -0.20 -31.02
C GLU A 107 -23.50 -0.29 -29.48
N ALA A 108 -24.58 -0.75 -28.85
CA ALA A 108 -24.62 -0.99 -27.41
C ALA A 108 -23.56 -2.02 -27.00
N ASN A 109 -23.48 -3.14 -27.72
CA ASN A 109 -22.47 -4.18 -27.52
C ASN A 109 -21.04 -3.66 -27.68
N ALA A 110 -20.76 -2.92 -28.75
CA ALA A 110 -19.44 -2.34 -28.99
C ALA A 110 -19.02 -1.37 -27.87
N ASN A 111 -19.95 -0.54 -27.38
CA ASN A 111 -19.70 0.38 -26.28
C ASN A 111 -19.38 -0.35 -24.97
N VAL A 112 -20.16 -1.38 -24.61
CA VAL A 112 -19.92 -2.16 -23.39
C VAL A 112 -18.59 -2.92 -23.48
N ARG A 113 -18.27 -3.53 -24.63
CA ARG A 113 -16.98 -4.21 -24.85
C ARG A 113 -15.80 -3.25 -24.72
N LYS A 114 -15.88 -2.06 -25.32
CA LYS A 114 -14.85 -1.02 -25.18
C LYS A 114 -14.71 -0.55 -23.73
N ARG A 115 -15.82 -0.47 -22.99
CA ARG A 115 -15.80 -0.11 -21.56
C ARG A 115 -15.10 -1.17 -20.71
N ILE A 116 -15.38 -2.44 -20.95
CA ILE A 116 -14.71 -3.58 -20.31
C ILE A 116 -13.21 -3.55 -20.60
N GLU A 117 -12.80 -3.39 -21.86
CA GLU A 117 -11.39 -3.34 -22.25
C GLU A 117 -10.63 -2.22 -21.51
N TYR A 118 -11.22 -1.02 -21.49
CA TYR A 118 -10.64 0.12 -20.77
C TYR A 118 -10.48 -0.18 -19.26
N ILE A 119 -11.53 -0.68 -18.61
CA ILE A 119 -11.50 -0.98 -17.17
C ILE A 119 -10.48 -2.07 -16.87
N SER A 120 -10.43 -3.13 -17.67
CA SER A 120 -9.48 -4.24 -17.51
C SER A 120 -8.03 -3.77 -17.65
N ALA A 121 -7.74 -2.90 -18.63
CA ALA A 121 -6.41 -2.32 -18.80
C ALA A 121 -6.01 -1.45 -17.60
N GLU A 122 -6.94 -0.65 -17.08
CA GLU A 122 -6.68 0.23 -15.94
C GLU A 122 -6.50 -0.56 -14.64
N LEU A 123 -7.28 -1.63 -14.45
CA LEU A 123 -7.16 -2.55 -13.32
C LEU A 123 -5.79 -3.25 -13.33
N LYS A 124 -5.32 -3.68 -14.50
CA LYS A 124 -3.97 -4.24 -14.65
C LYS A 124 -2.87 -3.24 -14.26
N ARG A 125 -2.98 -1.98 -14.68
CA ARG A 125 -2.02 -0.92 -14.29
C ARG A 125 -2.04 -0.65 -12.78
N LEU A 126 -3.23 -0.61 -12.18
CA LEU A 126 -3.40 -0.45 -10.74
C LEU A 126 -2.78 -1.61 -9.96
N ASP A 127 -2.96 -2.85 -10.42
CA ASP A 127 -2.38 -4.03 -9.78
C ASP A 127 -0.85 -4.03 -9.85
N SER A 128 -0.26 -3.69 -11.00
CA SER A 128 1.20 -3.52 -11.09
C SER A 128 1.71 -2.42 -10.16
N SER A 129 1.00 -1.29 -10.10
CA SER A 129 1.40 -0.18 -9.23
C SER A 129 1.28 -0.51 -7.74
N LEU A 130 0.25 -1.27 -7.36
CA LEU A 130 0.07 -1.80 -6.01
C LEU A 130 1.21 -2.74 -5.62
N GLN A 131 1.54 -3.69 -6.50
CA GLN A 131 2.64 -4.62 -6.29
C GLN A 131 3.97 -3.88 -6.08
N ASP A 132 4.30 -2.91 -6.94
CA ASP A 132 5.51 -2.11 -6.81
C ASP A 132 5.58 -1.36 -5.47
N LEU A 133 4.44 -0.83 -4.98
CA LEU A 133 4.36 -0.13 -3.69
C LEU A 133 4.53 -1.08 -2.52
N GLU A 134 3.91 -2.26 -2.58
CA GLU A 134 4.01 -3.30 -1.55
C GLU A 134 5.45 -3.85 -1.46
N GLU A 135 6.10 -4.11 -2.60
CA GLU A 135 7.49 -4.55 -2.67
C GLU A 135 8.46 -3.49 -2.12
N LYS A 136 8.27 -2.21 -2.49
CA LYS A 136 9.05 -1.09 -1.93
C LYS A 136 8.86 -0.99 -0.43
N GLN A 137 7.63 -1.11 0.06
CA GLN A 137 7.35 -1.09 1.49
C GLN A 137 8.04 -2.26 2.20
N HIS A 138 7.98 -3.46 1.62
CA HIS A 138 8.60 -4.66 2.19
C HIS A 138 10.12 -4.53 2.27
N SER A 139 10.78 -4.13 1.18
CA SER A 139 12.23 -3.90 1.13
C SER A 139 12.70 -2.89 2.17
N LYS A 140 11.96 -1.77 2.34
CA LYS A 140 12.28 -0.77 3.37
C LYS A 140 12.11 -1.31 4.78
N ARG A 141 11.05 -2.10 5.04
CA ARG A 141 10.86 -2.76 6.34
C ARG A 141 12.00 -3.72 6.67
N GLU A 142 12.45 -4.52 5.71
CA GLU A 142 13.59 -5.42 5.92
C GLU A 142 14.90 -4.67 6.22
N ALA A 143 15.16 -3.57 5.51
CA ALA A 143 16.33 -2.72 5.76
C ALA A 143 16.31 -2.16 7.20
N ILE A 144 15.15 -1.66 7.65
CA ILE A 144 14.94 -1.18 9.02
C ILE A 144 15.22 -2.30 10.03
N LEU A 145 14.70 -3.51 9.81
CA LEU A 145 14.91 -4.65 10.70
C LEU A 145 16.40 -5.03 10.80
N LYS A 146 17.12 -5.08 9.67
CA LYS A 146 18.56 -5.38 9.66
C LYS A 146 19.36 -4.33 10.43
N VAL A 147 19.04 -3.04 10.29
CA VAL A 147 19.74 -1.99 11.04
C VAL A 147 19.39 -2.05 12.52
N GLN A 148 18.13 -2.33 12.88
CA GLN A 148 17.71 -2.52 14.27
C GLN A 148 18.45 -3.70 14.94
N GLN A 149 18.60 -4.83 14.24
CA GLN A 149 19.37 -5.98 14.74
C GLN A 149 20.83 -5.62 14.99
N ARG A 150 21.47 -4.88 14.07
CA ARG A 150 22.86 -4.40 14.25
C ARG A 150 23.01 -3.48 15.46
N ILE A 151 22.04 -2.59 15.69
CA ILE A 151 22.04 -1.72 16.87
C ILE A 151 21.94 -2.56 18.16
N GLN A 152 21.04 -3.56 18.20
CA GLN A 152 20.91 -4.44 19.36
C GLN A 152 22.18 -5.25 19.65
N SER A 153 22.83 -5.81 18.62
CA SER A 153 24.08 -6.56 18.80
C SER A 153 25.22 -5.68 19.35
N LEU A 154 25.32 -4.43 18.86
CA LEU A 154 26.33 -3.47 19.33
C LEU A 154 26.06 -3.01 20.78
N GLN A 155 24.80 -2.95 21.19
CA GLN A 155 24.40 -2.62 22.56
C GLN A 155 24.62 -3.80 23.52
N ALA A 156 24.36 -5.05 23.09
CA ALA A 156 24.60 -6.24 23.91
C ALA A 156 26.09 -6.50 24.18
N GLY A 157 26.97 -6.13 23.25
CA GLY A 157 28.43 -6.20 23.44
C GLY A 157 28.96 -5.26 24.53
N LYS A 158 28.23 -4.19 24.88
CA LYS A 158 28.57 -3.29 25.99
C LYS A 158 28.23 -3.83 27.38
N ALA A 159 27.33 -4.81 27.50
CA ALA A 159 26.91 -5.36 28.78
C ALA A 159 27.81 -6.51 29.27
N LYS A 160 28.75 -6.96 28.44
CA LYS A 160 29.63 -8.11 28.71
C LYS A 160 31.12 -7.76 28.85
N ALA A 161 31.47 -6.47 28.87
CA ALA A 161 32.84 -5.97 28.98
C ALA A 161 32.96 -4.94 30.10
#